data_AF-A0A7S2M4L4-F1
#
_entry.id   AF-A0A7S2M4L4-F1
#
_cell.length_a   1.000
_cell.length_b   1.000
_cell.length_c   1.000
_cell.angle_alpha   90.00
_cell.angle_beta   90.00
_cell.angle_gamma   90.00
#
_symmetry.space_group_name_H-M   'P 1'
#
loop_
_entity.id
_entity.type
_entity.pdbx_description
1 polymer ?
#
loop_
_entity_poly.entity_id
_entity_poly.type
_entity_poly.pdbx_seq_one_letter_code
_entity_poly.pdbx_strand_id
1 'polypeptide(L)'
;VPFIGAITFAELMAAVDVHKRLTPPYMYAPPNLAHVLPYIQQTMRQRRHRSVFVQNGYSLETFGTNNLVTQTAQVTAAETRIADQSLQSTERGSKSSGQTTQERRQSQANCFMQCDKDIFDPEQVDESVLDIVIDEERLTFIEILRRCYYEQLSNGELDQSGDLVYSLFEGLTFSEEAASKGQPLGDWNATKVASATNVVVSNRVFIIVLIQMKLLWLQLKQACKDMWSRKKKCCSCTCDKNAFQQRVSTNYELFAISKVSFSVRQSLAFRNAHINARKVFLEEFASYPLSPAEETVIEESKAQVRLADADLEKIDTYDVNLIKGHLISRILLNKAVKYVETLSWQGLIPEKDASEMLVLLADYRERIVLCRTLHHEGILDLAEQTKCLRRLPQQIIEELNLASIVENMARSAAV
;
A
#
# COMPACT_ATOMS: atom_id res chain seq x y z
N VAL A 1 -0.52 11.89 -30.56
CA VAL A 1 -1.89 12.22 -30.12
C VAL A 1 -2.14 11.51 -28.78
N PRO A 2 -1.97 12.20 -27.64
CA PRO A 2 -2.01 11.59 -26.31
C PRO A 2 -3.40 11.07 -25.87
N PHE A 3 -4.49 11.47 -26.55
CA PHE A 3 -5.86 11.16 -26.15
C PHE A 3 -6.39 9.78 -26.58
N ILE A 4 -5.73 9.06 -27.49
CA ILE A 4 -6.24 7.76 -27.98
C ILE A 4 -6.04 6.64 -26.95
N GLY A 5 -5.07 6.79 -26.03
CA GLY A 5 -4.70 5.73 -25.09
C GLY A 5 -5.74 5.43 -24.00
N ALA A 6 -6.75 6.29 -23.82
CA ALA A 6 -7.81 6.10 -22.82
C ALA A 6 -9.02 5.32 -23.37
N ILE A 7 -9.27 5.37 -24.68
CA ILE A 7 -10.48 4.83 -25.31
C ILE A 7 -10.41 3.31 -25.45
N THR A 8 -11.44 2.61 -24.99
CA THR A 8 -11.54 1.16 -25.16
C THR A 8 -11.98 0.78 -26.58
N PHE A 9 -11.68 -0.45 -27.02
CA PHE A 9 -12.17 -0.95 -28.31
C PHE A 9 -13.71 -0.90 -28.39
N ALA A 10 -14.39 -1.22 -27.27
CA ALA A 10 -15.83 -1.16 -27.16
C ALA A 10 -16.36 0.28 -27.35
N GLU A 11 -15.77 1.26 -26.67
CA GLU A 11 -16.13 2.68 -26.82
C GLU A 11 -15.90 3.20 -28.24
N LEU A 12 -14.77 2.84 -28.87
CA LEU A 12 -14.51 3.23 -30.26
C LEU A 12 -15.57 2.64 -31.20
N MET A 13 -15.91 1.36 -31.05
CA MET A 13 -16.92 0.72 -31.89
C MET A 13 -18.32 1.26 -31.63
N ALA A 14 -18.65 1.58 -30.38
CA ALA A 14 -19.90 2.25 -30.02
C ALA A 14 -20.00 3.64 -30.67
N ALA A 15 -18.92 4.42 -30.65
CA ALA A 15 -18.87 5.73 -31.30
C ALA A 15 -19.03 5.65 -32.82
N VAL A 16 -18.39 4.65 -33.45
CA VAL A 16 -18.52 4.38 -34.90
C VAL A 16 -19.97 4.00 -35.25
N ASP A 17 -20.60 3.19 -34.41
CA ASP A 17 -21.98 2.76 -34.63
C ASP A 17 -22.98 3.91 -34.44
N VAL A 18 -22.78 4.77 -33.42
CA VAL A 18 -23.54 6.02 -33.25
C VAL A 18 -23.39 6.91 -34.48
N HIS A 19 -22.17 7.10 -34.99
CA HIS A 19 -21.93 7.90 -36.19
C HIS A 19 -22.63 7.32 -37.43
N LYS A 20 -22.61 5.99 -37.59
CA LYS A 20 -23.31 5.28 -38.67
C LYS A 20 -24.82 5.47 -38.62
N ARG A 21 -25.43 5.43 -37.42
CA ARG A 21 -26.88 5.62 -37.24
C ARG A 21 -27.31 7.06 -37.51
N LEU A 22 -26.48 8.04 -37.15
CA LEU A 22 -26.78 9.46 -37.30
C LEU A 22 -26.49 10.01 -38.71
N THR A 23 -25.66 9.34 -39.49
CA THR A 23 -25.28 9.79 -40.83
C THR A 23 -26.22 9.19 -41.88
N PRO A 24 -26.84 9.99 -42.76
CA PRO A 24 -27.66 9.48 -43.85
C PRO A 24 -26.89 8.45 -44.70
N PRO A 25 -27.52 7.35 -45.18
CA PRO A 25 -26.81 6.22 -45.78
C PRO A 25 -25.91 6.58 -46.97
N TYR A 26 -26.28 7.62 -47.74
CA TYR A 26 -25.53 8.08 -48.90
C TYR A 26 -24.32 8.98 -48.55
N MET A 27 -24.22 9.43 -47.30
CA MET A 27 -23.11 10.23 -46.77
C MET A 27 -22.17 9.43 -45.87
N TYR A 28 -22.58 8.25 -45.41
CA TYR A 28 -21.77 7.44 -44.53
C TYR A 28 -20.62 6.77 -45.29
N ALA A 29 -19.40 7.22 -45.03
CA ALA A 29 -18.19 6.50 -45.38
C ALA A 29 -17.66 5.78 -44.13
N PRO A 30 -17.45 4.45 -44.18
CA PRO A 30 -16.89 3.74 -43.03
C PRO A 30 -15.50 4.28 -42.69
N PRO A 31 -15.23 4.61 -41.41
CA PRO A 31 -13.93 5.17 -41.02
C PRO A 31 -12.83 4.14 -41.23
N ASN A 32 -11.68 4.58 -41.76
CA ASN A 32 -10.51 3.72 -41.91
C ASN A 32 -9.81 3.54 -40.54
N LEU A 33 -10.18 2.48 -39.84
CA LEU A 33 -9.61 2.14 -38.53
C LEU A 33 -8.33 1.30 -38.61
N ALA A 34 -7.82 0.99 -39.81
CA ALA A 34 -6.67 0.09 -39.99
C ALA A 34 -5.42 0.56 -39.24
N HIS A 35 -5.24 1.87 -39.08
CA HIS A 35 -4.11 2.46 -38.36
C HIS A 35 -4.39 2.72 -36.88
N VAL A 36 -5.63 2.60 -36.39
CA VAL A 36 -6.00 2.91 -35.00
C VAL A 36 -6.18 1.63 -34.18
N LEU A 37 -6.77 0.60 -34.77
CA LEU A 37 -7.00 -0.69 -34.11
C LEU A 37 -5.72 -1.33 -33.56
N PRO A 38 -4.58 -1.35 -34.29
CA PRO A 38 -3.35 -1.89 -33.75
C PRO A 38 -2.86 -1.16 -32.49
N TYR A 39 -3.04 0.16 -32.41
CA TYR A 39 -2.64 0.94 -31.23
C TYR A 39 -3.54 0.65 -30.03
N ILE A 40 -4.86 0.60 -30.20
CA ILE A 40 -5.78 0.27 -29.10
C ILE A 40 -5.51 -1.15 -28.59
N GLN A 41 -5.32 -2.10 -29.50
CA GLN A 41 -4.96 -3.47 -29.14
C GLN A 41 -3.58 -3.54 -28.47
N GLN A 42 -2.60 -2.76 -28.93
CA GLN A 42 -1.28 -2.68 -28.30
C GLN A 42 -1.36 -2.05 -26.91
N THR A 43 -2.15 -1.00 -26.71
CA THR A 43 -2.37 -0.37 -25.41
C THR A 43 -3.09 -1.33 -24.46
N MET A 44 -4.10 -2.07 -24.93
CA MET A 44 -4.75 -3.13 -24.13
C MET A 44 -3.78 -4.27 -23.80
N ARG A 45 -2.95 -4.69 -24.76
CA ARG A 45 -1.87 -5.67 -24.52
C ARG A 45 -0.84 -5.14 -23.54
N GLN A 46 -0.49 -3.86 -23.59
CA GLN A 46 0.42 -3.22 -22.64
C GLN A 46 -0.20 -3.07 -21.26
N ARG A 47 -1.50 -2.81 -21.13
CA ARG A 47 -2.22 -2.83 -19.83
C ARG A 47 -2.25 -4.24 -19.25
N ARG A 48 -2.55 -5.25 -20.08
CA ARG A 48 -2.47 -6.68 -19.69
C ARG A 48 -1.04 -7.12 -19.39
N HIS A 49 -0.04 -6.61 -20.12
CA HIS A 49 1.36 -6.91 -19.83
C HIS A 49 1.86 -6.15 -18.61
N ARG A 50 1.35 -4.96 -18.30
CA ARG A 50 1.65 -4.25 -17.05
C ARG A 50 1.03 -4.96 -15.86
N SER A 51 -0.18 -5.50 -15.98
CA SER A 51 -0.75 -6.36 -14.93
C SER A 51 0.02 -7.68 -14.77
N VAL A 52 0.64 -8.21 -15.84
CA VAL A 52 1.52 -9.40 -15.79
C VAL A 52 2.97 -9.06 -15.38
N PHE A 53 3.47 -7.85 -15.64
CA PHE A 53 4.81 -7.39 -15.21
C PHE A 53 4.87 -7.04 -13.72
N VAL A 54 3.73 -6.85 -13.05
CA VAL A 54 3.67 -6.85 -11.58
C VAL A 54 3.85 -8.27 -11.02
N GLN A 55 3.54 -9.32 -11.79
CA GLN A 55 3.71 -10.73 -11.38
C GLN A 55 5.14 -11.28 -11.57
N ASN A 56 6.00 -10.63 -12.36
CA ASN A 56 7.40 -11.04 -12.52
C ASN A 56 8.35 -9.85 -12.29
N GLY A 57 8.61 -9.59 -11.01
CA GLY A 57 9.85 -9.03 -10.46
C GLY A 57 10.48 -7.83 -11.18
N TYR A 58 10.49 -6.69 -10.50
CA TYR A 58 11.56 -5.71 -10.68
C TYR A 58 12.91 -6.40 -10.45
N SER A 59 13.62 -6.74 -11.53
CA SER A 59 15.03 -7.06 -11.45
C SER A 59 15.79 -5.77 -11.15
N LEU A 60 16.27 -5.69 -9.91
CA LEU A 60 17.11 -4.62 -9.40
C LEU A 60 18.55 -4.90 -9.86
N GLU A 61 18.78 -4.88 -11.18
CA GLU A 61 20.13 -5.02 -11.73
C GLU A 61 20.63 -3.68 -12.27
N THR A 62 21.34 -2.95 -11.41
CA THR A 62 22.71 -2.48 -11.68
C THR A 62 23.27 -1.77 -10.45
N PHE A 63 23.75 -2.55 -9.47
CA PHE A 63 24.87 -2.12 -8.64
C PHE A 63 25.79 -3.32 -8.33
N GLY A 64 26.92 -3.37 -9.04
CA GLY A 64 28.18 -3.93 -8.57
C GLY A 64 28.31 -5.45 -8.47
N THR A 65 28.52 -6.13 -9.61
CA THR A 65 29.13 -7.46 -9.63
C THR A 65 30.59 -7.38 -9.19
N ASN A 66 30.91 -7.89 -8.00
CA ASN A 66 32.24 -8.39 -7.70
C ASN A 66 32.18 -9.92 -7.61
N ASN A 67 33.02 -10.54 -8.41
CA ASN A 67 33.19 -11.98 -8.61
C ASN A 67 33.33 -12.77 -7.31
N LEU A 68 32.61 -13.89 -7.19
CA LEU A 68 33.19 -15.12 -6.65
C LEU A 68 32.45 -16.37 -7.18
N VAL A 69 33.09 -16.99 -8.17
CA VAL A 69 33.28 -18.43 -8.42
C VAL A 69 32.16 -19.42 -8.05
N THR A 70 31.70 -20.06 -9.13
CA THR A 70 30.93 -21.29 -9.33
C THR A 70 31.28 -22.47 -8.39
N GLN A 71 30.26 -23.19 -7.92
CA GLN A 71 30.27 -24.65 -7.98
C GLN A 71 28.84 -25.24 -8.02
N THR A 72 28.59 -25.93 -9.13
CA THR A 72 27.48 -26.83 -9.47
C THR A 72 27.47 -28.10 -8.64
N ALA A 73 26.28 -28.62 -8.31
CA ALA A 73 25.97 -30.06 -8.35
C ALA A 73 24.45 -30.30 -8.48
N GLN A 74 24.08 -31.08 -9.50
CA GLN A 74 22.76 -31.61 -9.82
C GLN A 74 22.44 -32.87 -8.98
N VAL A 75 21.31 -33.53 -9.32
CA VAL A 75 20.85 -34.92 -8.99
C VAL A 75 19.76 -34.89 -7.90
N THR A 76 18.49 -35.34 -8.07
CA THR A 76 17.83 -36.20 -9.08
C THR A 76 16.31 -36.04 -9.01
N ALA A 77 15.63 -36.31 -10.14
CA ALA A 77 14.21 -36.57 -10.25
C ALA A 77 13.86 -38.06 -10.06
N ALA A 78 12.65 -38.36 -9.56
CA ALA A 78 11.87 -39.60 -9.72
C ALA A 78 10.39 -39.26 -9.39
N GLU A 79 9.44 -39.30 -10.34
CA GLU A 79 8.58 -40.46 -10.70
C GLU A 79 7.70 -40.96 -9.53
N THR A 80 6.40 -41.26 -9.60
CA THR A 80 5.31 -41.25 -10.61
C THR A 80 4.00 -41.62 -9.88
N ARG A 81 2.88 -40.99 -10.28
CA ARG A 81 1.52 -41.53 -10.56
C ARG A 81 0.76 -42.43 -9.56
N ILE A 82 -0.56 -42.17 -9.46
CA ILE A 82 -1.73 -43.02 -9.83
C ILE A 82 -2.93 -42.62 -8.94
N ALA A 83 -4.04 -42.18 -9.56
CA ALA A 83 -5.41 -42.65 -9.28
C ALA A 83 -6.42 -41.83 -10.11
N ASP A 84 -6.83 -42.41 -11.24
CA ASP A 84 -7.98 -41.98 -12.05
C ASP A 84 -9.03 -43.10 -11.93
N GLN A 85 -10.24 -42.78 -11.47
CA GLN A 85 -11.38 -43.70 -11.43
C GLN A 85 -12.64 -43.03 -12.00
N SER A 86 -12.92 -43.39 -13.26
CA SER A 86 -14.17 -44.03 -13.70
C SER A 86 -15.49 -43.53 -13.10
N LEU A 87 -16.24 -42.74 -13.87
CA LEU A 87 -17.68 -42.53 -13.69
C LEU A 87 -18.44 -43.15 -14.87
N GLN A 88 -19.29 -44.13 -14.56
CA GLN A 88 -20.11 -44.88 -15.49
C GLN A 88 -21.34 -44.07 -15.92
N SER A 89 -21.57 -44.05 -17.23
CA SER A 89 -22.77 -43.56 -17.92
C SER A 89 -23.97 -44.47 -17.69
N THR A 90 -25.10 -43.91 -17.27
CA THR A 90 -26.41 -44.57 -17.26
C THR A 90 -27.21 -44.12 -18.50
N GLU A 91 -27.41 -45.05 -19.43
CA GLU A 91 -28.32 -44.91 -20.55
C GLU A 91 -29.78 -44.99 -20.07
N ARG A 92 -30.58 -43.96 -20.36
CA ARG A 92 -32.05 -44.02 -20.29
C ARG A 92 -32.60 -43.96 -21.71
N GLY A 93 -33.23 -45.04 -22.13
CA GLY A 93 -33.98 -45.11 -23.38
C GLY A 93 -35.27 -44.27 -23.32
N SER A 94 -35.43 -43.38 -24.29
CA SER A 94 -36.66 -42.63 -24.52
C SER A 94 -37.34 -43.14 -25.79
N LYS A 95 -38.54 -43.69 -25.63
CA LYS A 95 -39.45 -44.07 -26.73
C LYS A 95 -40.05 -42.79 -27.33
N SER A 96 -39.81 -42.56 -28.62
CA SER A 96 -40.41 -41.46 -29.38
C SER A 96 -41.83 -41.84 -29.81
N SER A 97 -42.86 -41.22 -29.22
CA SER A 97 -44.20 -41.17 -29.83
C SER A 97 -44.22 -40.01 -30.83
N GLY A 98 -44.49 -40.30 -32.09
CA GLY A 98 -44.59 -39.29 -33.15
C GLY A 98 -45.79 -38.38 -32.91
N GLN A 99 -45.53 -37.15 -32.45
CA GLN A 99 -46.50 -36.07 -32.52
C GLN A 99 -46.71 -35.67 -33.98
N THR A 100 -47.97 -35.41 -34.32
CA THR A 100 -48.34 -34.98 -35.67
C THR A 100 -47.90 -33.53 -35.92
N THR A 101 -47.60 -33.19 -37.17
CA THR A 101 -47.13 -31.86 -37.58
C THR A 101 -48.08 -30.72 -37.18
N GLN A 102 -49.35 -31.03 -36.91
CA GLN A 102 -50.38 -30.09 -36.47
C GLN A 102 -50.30 -29.78 -34.96
N GLU A 103 -50.02 -30.79 -34.12
CA GLU A 103 -49.79 -30.60 -32.68
C GLU A 103 -48.52 -29.79 -32.42
N ARG A 104 -47.49 -29.95 -33.25
CA ARG A 104 -46.26 -29.15 -33.18
C ARG A 104 -46.49 -27.67 -33.49
N ARG A 105 -47.44 -27.35 -34.39
CA ARG A 105 -47.80 -25.96 -34.73
C ARG A 105 -48.67 -25.32 -33.65
N GLN A 106 -49.58 -26.07 -33.04
CA GLN A 106 -50.37 -25.55 -31.90
C GLN A 106 -49.53 -25.41 -30.62
N SER A 107 -48.58 -26.31 -30.36
CA SER A 107 -47.67 -26.15 -29.22
C SER A 107 -46.71 -24.97 -29.39
N GLN A 108 -46.23 -24.71 -30.62
CA GLN A 108 -45.41 -23.53 -30.91
C GLN A 108 -46.19 -22.22 -30.83
N ALA A 109 -47.45 -22.19 -31.29
CA ALA A 109 -48.30 -21.00 -31.20
C ALA A 109 -48.66 -20.65 -29.74
N ASN A 110 -48.93 -21.66 -28.89
CA ASN A 110 -49.18 -21.43 -27.46
C ASN A 110 -47.91 -21.02 -26.70
N CYS A 111 -46.74 -21.50 -27.11
CA CYS A 111 -45.47 -21.08 -26.50
C CYS A 111 -45.12 -19.62 -26.84
N PHE A 112 -45.44 -19.15 -28.05
CA PHE A 112 -45.24 -17.75 -28.45
C PHE A 112 -46.14 -16.76 -27.70
N MET A 113 -47.38 -17.13 -27.38
CA MET A 113 -48.32 -16.26 -26.64
C MET A 113 -48.00 -16.15 -25.14
N GLN A 114 -47.20 -17.07 -24.58
CA GLN A 114 -46.77 -17.03 -23.18
C GLN A 114 -45.40 -16.36 -22.96
N CYS A 115 -44.62 -16.10 -24.03
CA CYS A 115 -43.31 -15.44 -23.89
C CYS A 115 -43.36 -13.90 -23.87
N ASP A 116 -44.50 -13.27 -24.14
CA ASP A 116 -44.57 -11.82 -24.37
C ASP A 116 -44.84 -10.97 -23.11
N LYS A 117 -44.94 -11.57 -21.90
CA LYS A 117 -45.29 -10.80 -20.68
C LYS A 117 -44.26 -10.77 -19.55
N ASP A 118 -43.29 -11.69 -19.51
CA ASP A 118 -42.41 -11.83 -18.33
C ASP A 118 -40.90 -11.64 -18.64
N ILE A 119 -40.52 -11.21 -19.85
CA ILE A 119 -39.10 -11.11 -20.24
C ILE A 119 -38.44 -9.79 -19.83
N PHE A 120 -39.23 -8.75 -19.52
CA PHE A 120 -38.72 -7.45 -19.08
C PHE A 120 -39.48 -7.00 -17.83
N ASP A 121 -39.40 -7.78 -16.76
CA ASP A 121 -39.73 -7.26 -15.44
C ASP A 121 -38.47 -6.53 -14.93
N PRO A 122 -38.40 -5.19 -14.99
CA PRO A 122 -37.21 -4.43 -14.59
C PRO A 122 -36.89 -4.57 -13.10
N GLU A 123 -37.74 -5.23 -12.31
CA GLU A 123 -37.54 -5.51 -10.90
C GLU A 123 -36.64 -6.74 -10.62
N GLN A 124 -36.33 -7.58 -11.61
CA GLN A 124 -35.29 -8.60 -11.49
C GLN A 124 -33.99 -8.13 -12.15
N VAL A 125 -33.39 -7.08 -11.58
CA VAL A 125 -31.97 -6.81 -11.85
C VAL A 125 -31.21 -8.02 -11.35
N ASP A 126 -30.63 -8.77 -12.28
CA ASP A 126 -29.81 -9.94 -12.02
C ASP A 126 -28.70 -9.57 -11.01
N GLU A 127 -28.70 -10.20 -9.83
CA GLU A 127 -27.72 -9.98 -8.76
C GLU A 127 -26.27 -10.05 -9.29
N SER A 128 -26.04 -10.83 -10.35
CA SER A 128 -24.73 -10.94 -10.99
C SER A 128 -24.24 -9.63 -11.64
N VAL A 129 -25.14 -8.76 -12.11
CA VAL A 129 -24.77 -7.45 -12.66
C VAL A 129 -24.29 -6.53 -11.54
N LEU A 130 -24.94 -6.58 -10.38
CA LEU A 130 -24.54 -5.76 -9.23
C LEU A 130 -23.15 -6.19 -8.72
N ASP A 131 -22.88 -7.50 -8.67
CA ASP A 131 -21.57 -8.02 -8.25
C ASP A 131 -20.42 -7.54 -9.16
N ILE A 132 -20.64 -7.52 -10.48
CA ILE A 132 -19.64 -7.00 -11.43
C ILE A 132 -19.33 -5.53 -11.17
N VAL A 133 -20.38 -4.72 -10.92
CA VAL A 133 -20.21 -3.29 -10.62
C VAL A 133 -19.46 -3.10 -9.30
N ILE A 134 -19.77 -3.88 -8.26
CA ILE A 134 -19.06 -3.82 -6.98
C ILE A 134 -17.57 -4.10 -7.17
N ASP A 135 -17.21 -5.10 -7.98
CA ASP A 135 -15.82 -5.46 -8.23
C ASP A 135 -15.05 -4.34 -8.97
N GLU A 136 -15.69 -3.69 -9.93
CA GLU A 136 -15.10 -2.52 -10.62
C GLU A 136 -14.86 -1.35 -9.66
N GLU A 137 -15.80 -1.08 -8.75
CA GLU A 137 -15.66 -0.04 -7.72
C GLU A 137 -14.55 -0.39 -6.71
N ARG A 138 -14.42 -1.66 -6.30
CA ARG A 138 -13.33 -2.12 -5.42
C ARG A 138 -11.96 -1.89 -6.07
N LEU A 139 -11.80 -2.25 -7.35
CA LEU A 139 -10.54 -2.04 -8.06
C LEU A 139 -10.19 -0.56 -8.21
N THR A 140 -11.20 0.27 -8.50
CA THR A 140 -11.04 1.74 -8.54
C THR A 140 -10.57 2.27 -7.18
N PHE A 141 -11.19 1.82 -6.09
CA PHE A 141 -10.82 2.22 -4.74
C PHE A 141 -9.39 1.80 -4.35
N ILE A 142 -8.95 0.60 -4.76
CA ILE A 142 -7.58 0.12 -4.53
C ILE A 142 -6.55 1.00 -5.25
N GLU A 143 -6.83 1.47 -6.46
CA GLU A 143 -5.93 2.39 -7.16
C GLU A 143 -5.86 3.76 -6.46
N ILE A 144 -6.97 4.25 -5.90
CA ILE A 144 -6.97 5.46 -5.07
C ILE A 144 -6.12 5.25 -3.81
N LEU A 145 -6.24 4.11 -3.12
CA LEU A 145 -5.40 3.77 -1.96
C LEU A 145 -3.91 3.79 -2.32
N ARG A 146 -3.55 3.22 -3.48
CA ARG A 146 -2.18 3.24 -3.99
C ARG A 146 -1.67 4.66 -4.17
N ARG A 147 -2.49 5.56 -4.75
CA ARG A 147 -2.17 6.99 -4.87
C ARG A 147 -2.00 7.65 -3.50
N CYS A 148 -2.86 7.37 -2.52
CA CYS A 148 -2.73 7.90 -1.16
C CYS A 148 -1.43 7.44 -0.47
N TYR A 149 -0.97 6.20 -0.66
CA TYR A 149 0.33 5.77 -0.13
C TYR A 149 1.50 6.49 -0.80
N TYR A 150 1.45 6.73 -2.12
CA TYR A 150 2.47 7.54 -2.80
C TYR A 150 2.49 8.99 -2.29
N GLU A 151 1.33 9.55 -1.98
CA GLU A 151 1.24 10.88 -1.38
C GLU A 151 1.92 10.91 0.01
N GLN A 152 1.62 9.93 0.87
CA GLN A 152 2.30 9.78 2.17
C GLN A 152 3.83 9.64 2.02
N LEU A 153 4.31 8.90 1.01
CA LEU A 153 5.74 8.79 0.69
C LEU A 153 6.33 10.13 0.27
N SER A 154 5.61 10.87 -0.57
CA SER A 154 6.04 12.18 -1.04
C SER A 154 6.09 13.21 0.10
N ASN A 155 5.15 13.13 1.05
CA ASN A 155 5.09 13.98 2.24
C ASN A 155 6.11 13.59 3.32
N GLY A 156 6.75 12.42 3.16
CA GLY A 156 7.69 11.88 4.12
C GLY A 156 7.03 11.35 5.40
N GLU A 157 5.73 11.06 5.34
CA GLU A 157 4.97 10.31 6.35
C GLU A 157 5.38 8.84 6.33
N LEU A 158 5.72 8.32 5.13
CA LEU A 158 6.29 7.00 4.93
C LEU A 158 7.77 7.07 4.53
N ASP A 159 8.54 6.10 5.00
CA ASP A 159 9.96 5.93 4.65
C ASP A 159 10.06 5.32 3.24
N GLN A 160 10.63 6.03 2.27
CA GLN A 160 10.79 5.54 0.89
C GLN A 160 11.49 4.18 0.79
N SER A 161 12.46 3.93 1.65
CA SER A 161 13.18 2.67 1.78
C SER A 161 12.76 1.98 3.07
N GLY A 162 11.74 1.14 3.03
CA GLY A 162 11.29 0.46 4.23
C GLY A 162 10.35 -0.70 4.01
N ASP A 163 10.52 -1.71 4.85
CA ASP A 163 9.68 -2.90 5.00
C ASP A 163 8.20 -2.53 5.18
N LEU A 164 7.96 -1.35 5.77
CA LEU A 164 6.62 -0.81 5.97
C LEU A 164 5.92 -0.57 4.64
N VAL A 165 6.57 0.14 3.72
CA VAL A 165 6.04 0.44 2.38
C VAL A 165 5.81 -0.86 1.64
N TYR A 166 6.80 -1.76 1.64
CA TYR A 166 6.66 -3.08 1.04
C TYR A 166 5.41 -3.80 1.55
N SER A 167 5.22 -3.89 2.87
CA SER A 167 4.08 -4.59 3.45
C SER A 167 2.72 -3.99 3.06
N LEU A 168 2.63 -2.66 2.95
CA LEU A 168 1.39 -1.96 2.57
C LEU A 168 1.05 -2.19 1.09
N PHE A 169 2.04 -2.07 0.20
CA PHE A 169 1.84 -2.27 -1.24
C PHE A 169 1.61 -3.74 -1.60
N GLU A 170 2.27 -4.67 -0.90
CA GLU A 170 2.02 -6.10 -1.05
C GLU A 170 0.60 -6.45 -0.58
N GLY A 171 0.16 -5.87 0.55
CA GLY A 171 -1.21 -6.01 1.04
C GLY A 171 -2.26 -5.54 0.02
N LEU A 172 -2.02 -4.41 -0.64
CA LEU A 172 -2.87 -3.94 -1.75
C LEU A 172 -2.86 -4.90 -2.95
N THR A 173 -1.71 -5.47 -3.30
CA THR A 173 -1.60 -6.42 -4.42
C THR A 173 -2.43 -7.67 -4.18
N PHE A 174 -2.39 -8.22 -2.96
CA PHE A 174 -3.27 -9.33 -2.56
C PHE A 174 -4.75 -8.95 -2.59
N SER A 175 -5.09 -7.73 -2.13
CA SER A 175 -6.48 -7.27 -2.16
C SER A 175 -6.99 -7.01 -3.56
N GLU A 176 -6.14 -6.57 -4.50
CA GLU A 176 -6.47 -6.41 -5.91
C GLU A 176 -6.82 -7.76 -6.54
N GLU A 177 -6.00 -8.79 -6.26
CA GLU A 177 -6.27 -10.15 -6.72
C GLU A 177 -7.57 -10.71 -6.11
N ALA A 178 -7.82 -10.46 -4.82
CA ALA A 178 -9.05 -10.91 -4.14
C ALA A 178 -10.30 -10.20 -4.69
N ALA A 179 -10.24 -8.87 -4.88
CA ALA A 179 -11.33 -8.08 -5.43
C ALA A 179 -11.67 -8.51 -6.87
N SER A 180 -10.67 -8.85 -7.68
CA SER A 180 -10.90 -9.37 -9.04
C SER A 180 -11.65 -10.71 -9.10
N LYS A 181 -11.82 -11.37 -7.94
CA LYS A 181 -12.53 -12.64 -7.76
C LYS A 181 -13.86 -12.47 -7.00
N GLY A 182 -14.38 -11.25 -6.86
CA GLY A 182 -15.62 -10.99 -6.13
C GLY A 182 -15.48 -10.84 -4.62
N GLN A 183 -14.25 -10.89 -4.08
CA GLN A 183 -14.07 -10.83 -2.62
C GLN A 183 -14.07 -9.39 -2.09
N PRO A 184 -14.54 -9.17 -0.85
CA PRO A 184 -14.51 -7.84 -0.23
C PRO A 184 -13.08 -7.37 0.01
N LEU A 185 -12.89 -6.05 0.21
CA LEU A 185 -11.61 -5.49 0.60
C LEU A 185 -11.10 -6.16 1.90
N GLY A 186 -9.89 -6.71 1.82
CA GLY A 186 -9.25 -7.50 2.89
C GLY A 186 -7.79 -7.13 3.13
N ASP A 187 -7.41 -5.91 2.73
CA ASP A 187 -6.03 -5.47 2.64
C ASP A 187 -5.34 -5.27 4.00
N TRP A 188 -6.07 -5.04 5.10
CA TRP A 188 -5.43 -4.98 6.43
C TRP A 188 -4.81 -6.33 6.80
N ASN A 189 -5.59 -7.41 6.71
CA ASN A 189 -5.10 -8.76 7.01
C ASN A 189 -3.99 -9.18 6.06
N ALA A 190 -4.12 -8.86 4.76
CA ALA A 190 -3.07 -9.10 3.78
C ALA A 190 -1.78 -8.34 4.13
N THR A 191 -1.88 -7.08 4.55
CA THR A 191 -0.76 -6.25 5.04
C THR A 191 -0.10 -6.88 6.27
N LYS A 192 -0.90 -7.40 7.22
CA LYS A 192 -0.36 -8.13 8.38
C LYS A 192 0.42 -9.37 7.96
N VAL A 193 -0.14 -10.18 7.07
CA VAL A 193 0.52 -11.38 6.53
C VAL A 193 1.83 -10.99 5.83
N ALA A 194 1.80 -9.99 4.95
CA ALA A 194 2.98 -9.48 4.24
C ALA A 194 4.07 -8.99 5.19
N SER A 195 3.70 -8.34 6.30
CA SER A 195 4.66 -7.92 7.34
C SER A 195 5.17 -9.06 8.20
N ALA A 196 4.40 -10.15 8.34
CA ALA A 196 4.79 -11.34 9.10
C ALA A 196 5.68 -12.29 8.30
N THR A 197 5.58 -12.28 6.97
CA THR A 197 6.50 -12.97 6.07
C THR A 197 7.90 -12.33 6.17
N ASN A 198 8.63 -12.83 7.17
CA ASN A 198 9.90 -12.40 7.79
C ASN A 198 11.13 -12.20 6.88
N VAL A 199 10.98 -12.07 5.56
CA VAL A 199 12.14 -11.86 4.67
C VAL A 199 12.79 -10.49 4.91
N VAL A 200 12.05 -9.50 5.44
CA VAL A 200 12.53 -8.10 5.47
C VAL A 200 12.92 -7.59 6.87
N VAL A 201 12.18 -7.97 7.94
CA VAL A 201 12.52 -7.61 9.34
C VAL A 201 13.92 -8.13 9.72
N SER A 202 14.29 -9.28 9.19
CA SER A 202 15.61 -9.89 9.36
C SER A 202 16.72 -8.93 8.90
N ASN A 203 16.51 -8.15 7.85
CA ASN A 203 17.56 -7.28 7.29
C ASN A 203 17.80 -6.04 8.17
N ARG A 204 16.74 -5.37 8.65
CA ARG A 204 16.92 -4.16 9.47
C ARG A 204 17.44 -4.47 10.88
N VAL A 205 16.95 -5.55 11.49
CA VAL A 205 17.45 -6.02 12.79
C VAL A 205 18.88 -6.51 12.65
N PHE A 206 19.20 -7.25 11.60
CA PHE A 206 20.58 -7.66 11.31
C PHE A 206 21.49 -6.45 11.07
N ILE A 207 21.05 -5.43 10.31
CA ILE A 207 21.79 -4.17 10.13
C ILE A 207 22.01 -3.46 11.47
N ILE A 208 20.98 -3.37 12.34
CA ILE A 208 21.12 -2.74 13.66
C ILE A 208 22.11 -3.52 14.52
N VAL A 209 22.01 -4.85 14.54
CA VAL A 209 22.95 -5.73 15.25
C VAL A 209 24.36 -5.56 14.69
N LEU A 210 24.54 -5.51 13.37
CA LEU A 210 25.84 -5.26 12.73
C LEU A 210 26.40 -3.88 13.06
N ILE A 211 25.57 -2.83 13.06
CA ILE A 211 25.97 -1.47 13.46
C ILE A 211 26.42 -1.48 14.92
N GLN A 212 25.66 -2.12 15.81
CA GLN A 212 26.05 -2.22 17.22
C GLN A 212 27.32 -3.04 17.42
N MET A 213 27.46 -4.17 16.73
CA MET A 213 28.69 -4.97 16.74
C MET A 213 29.88 -4.14 16.23
N LYS A 214 29.69 -3.34 15.19
CA LYS A 214 30.70 -2.42 14.65
C LYS A 214 31.07 -1.34 15.68
N LEU A 215 30.09 -0.70 16.32
CA LEU A 215 30.33 0.32 17.36
C LEU A 215 31.05 -0.28 18.57
N LEU A 216 30.62 -1.46 19.03
CA LEU A 216 31.27 -2.20 20.11
C LEU A 216 32.71 -2.55 19.76
N TRP A 217 32.94 -3.03 18.53
CA TRP A 217 34.28 -3.34 18.04
C TRP A 217 35.17 -2.10 17.97
N LEU A 218 34.65 -0.96 17.51
CA LEU A 218 35.39 0.31 17.49
C LEU A 218 35.76 0.79 18.91
N GLN A 219 34.84 0.69 19.87
CA GLN A 219 35.10 1.03 21.27
C GLN A 219 36.17 0.11 21.89
N LEU A 220 36.06 -1.20 21.68
CA LEU A 220 37.06 -2.17 22.16
C LEU A 220 38.42 -1.91 21.52
N LYS A 221 38.46 -1.65 20.21
CA LYS A 221 39.69 -1.32 19.48
C LYS A 221 40.34 -0.05 20.03
N GLN A 222 39.55 1.00 20.32
CA GLN A 222 40.06 2.23 20.92
C GLN A 222 40.59 2.00 22.33
N ALA A 223 39.86 1.27 23.17
CA ALA A 223 40.32 0.91 24.52
C ALA A 223 41.62 0.09 24.51
N CYS A 224 41.76 -0.86 23.59
CA CYS A 224 43.00 -1.62 23.38
C CYS A 224 44.15 -0.72 22.90
N LYS A 225 43.89 0.23 22.00
CA LYS A 225 44.90 1.20 21.52
C LYS A 225 45.39 2.10 22.66
N ASP A 226 44.49 2.57 23.51
CA ASP A 226 44.82 3.40 24.67
C ASP A 226 45.59 2.60 25.73
N MET A 227 45.28 1.32 25.91
CA MET A 227 46.02 0.41 26.79
C MET A 227 47.43 0.09 26.27
N TRP A 228 47.57 -0.23 24.97
CA TRP A 228 48.87 -0.51 24.36
C TRP A 228 49.81 0.70 24.43
N SER A 229 49.26 1.90 24.23
CA SER A 229 50.02 3.16 24.34
C SER A 229 50.57 3.38 25.76
N ARG A 230 49.96 2.76 26.80
CA ARG A 230 50.40 2.88 28.20
C ARG A 230 51.44 1.83 28.65
N LYS A 231 51.99 0.99 27.76
CA LYS A 231 53.07 0.00 28.04
C LYS A 231 52.85 -0.89 29.27
N LYS A 232 51.62 -1.10 29.75
CA LYS A 232 51.34 -2.05 30.83
C LYS A 232 51.02 -3.42 30.23
N LYS A 233 51.85 -4.43 30.53
CA LYS A 233 51.55 -5.85 30.26
C LYS A 233 50.20 -6.20 30.88
N CYS A 234 49.19 -6.39 30.04
CA CYS A 234 47.87 -6.83 30.48
C CYS A 234 47.92 -8.35 30.68
N CYS A 235 48.25 -8.78 31.89
CA CYS A 235 48.10 -10.16 32.31
C CYS A 235 46.73 -10.30 32.98
N SER A 236 45.95 -11.28 32.51
CA SER A 236 44.73 -11.81 33.13
C SER A 236 43.55 -10.86 33.36
N CYS A 237 43.22 -9.96 32.41
CA CYS A 237 41.93 -9.28 32.50
C CYS A 237 40.79 -10.28 32.26
N THR A 238 40.13 -10.69 33.34
CA THR A 238 38.72 -11.09 33.34
C THR A 238 37.90 -9.86 32.94
N CYS A 239 38.03 -9.44 31.68
CA CYS A 239 37.22 -8.39 31.09
C CYS A 239 35.75 -8.83 31.22
N ASP A 240 35.09 -8.09 32.10
CA ASP A 240 33.79 -8.25 32.73
C ASP A 240 32.72 -8.94 31.88
N LYS A 241 32.46 -10.23 32.15
CA LYS A 241 31.36 -10.99 31.53
C LYS A 241 29.98 -10.36 31.82
N ASN A 242 29.84 -9.63 32.93
CA ASN A 242 28.58 -8.98 33.30
C ASN A 242 28.26 -7.79 32.37
N ALA A 243 29.29 -7.04 31.94
CA ALA A 243 29.12 -5.95 30.99
C ALA A 243 28.65 -6.44 29.60
N PHE A 244 29.05 -7.65 29.19
CA PHE A 244 28.54 -8.26 27.96
C PHE A 244 27.08 -8.70 28.12
N GLN A 245 26.73 -9.34 29.23
CA GLN A 245 25.37 -9.85 29.47
C GLN A 245 24.34 -8.72 29.62
N GLN A 246 24.70 -7.62 30.29
CA GLN A 246 23.85 -6.42 30.37
C GLN A 246 23.61 -5.78 28.99
N ARG A 247 24.59 -5.82 28.08
CA ARG A 247 24.45 -5.31 26.70
C ARG A 247 23.62 -6.23 25.79
N VAL A 248 23.62 -7.54 26.02
CA VAL A 248 22.73 -8.47 25.31
C VAL A 248 21.27 -8.20 25.70
N SER A 249 20.99 -7.92 26.98
CA SER A 249 19.64 -7.57 27.45
C SER A 249 19.08 -6.32 26.76
N THR A 250 19.90 -5.26 26.60
CA THR A 250 19.47 -4.02 25.92
C THR A 250 19.12 -4.23 24.44
N ASN A 251 19.65 -5.27 23.79
CA ASN A 251 19.35 -5.55 22.39
C ASN A 251 17.97 -6.19 22.20
N TYR A 252 17.49 -6.96 23.17
CA TYR A 252 16.16 -7.53 23.14
C TYR A 252 15.08 -6.45 23.30
N GLU A 253 15.30 -5.49 24.20
CA GLU A 253 14.42 -4.33 24.37
C GLU A 253 14.33 -3.49 23.07
N LEU A 254 15.46 -3.28 22.39
CA LEU A 254 15.47 -2.60 21.09
C LEU A 254 14.65 -3.32 20.01
N PHE A 255 14.68 -4.65 20.00
CA PHE A 255 13.86 -5.42 19.07
C PHE A 255 12.36 -5.26 19.37
N ALA A 256 11.97 -5.32 20.64
CA ALA A 256 10.59 -5.11 21.06
C ALA A 256 10.09 -3.71 20.67
N ILE A 257 10.89 -2.66 20.94
CA ILE A 257 10.57 -1.28 20.58
C ILE A 257 10.44 -1.12 19.06
N SER A 258 11.34 -1.74 18.28
CA SER A 258 11.25 -1.68 16.82
C SER A 258 9.98 -2.34 16.29
N LYS A 259 9.54 -3.45 16.89
CA LYS A 259 8.31 -4.14 16.50
C LYS A 259 7.05 -3.33 16.83
N VAL A 260 7.01 -2.71 18.01
CA VAL A 260 5.93 -1.81 18.42
C VAL A 260 5.90 -0.60 17.49
N SER A 261 7.04 0.06 17.26
CA SER A 261 7.14 1.19 16.35
C SER A 261 6.72 0.85 14.92
N PHE A 262 7.09 -0.33 14.42
CA PHE A 262 6.66 -0.78 13.10
C PHE A 262 5.14 -0.94 13.04
N SER A 263 4.56 -1.63 14.02
CA SER A 263 3.12 -1.92 14.06
C SER A 263 2.29 -0.64 14.16
N VAL A 264 2.69 0.30 15.02
CA VAL A 264 2.01 1.60 15.15
C VAL A 264 2.07 2.38 13.84
N ARG A 265 3.25 2.48 13.21
CA ARG A 265 3.39 3.20 11.93
C ARG A 265 2.58 2.55 10.82
N GLN A 266 2.54 1.21 10.77
CA GLN A 266 1.73 0.45 9.82
C GLN A 266 0.25 0.78 9.95
N SER A 267 -0.31 0.68 11.16
CA SER A 267 -1.72 0.99 11.39
C SER A 267 -2.06 2.44 11.09
N LEU A 268 -1.21 3.40 11.46
CA LEU A 268 -1.45 4.83 11.21
C LEU A 268 -1.42 5.16 9.72
N ALA A 269 -0.42 4.68 8.98
CA ALA A 269 -0.32 4.89 7.55
C ALA A 269 -1.51 4.29 6.80
N PHE A 270 -1.87 3.06 7.15
CA PHE A 270 -3.02 2.35 6.59
C PHE A 270 -4.33 3.12 6.84
N ARG A 271 -4.60 3.46 8.11
CA ARG A 271 -5.77 4.24 8.50
C ARG A 271 -5.89 5.56 7.75
N ASN A 272 -4.80 6.32 7.66
CA ASN A 272 -4.79 7.60 6.97
C ASN A 272 -5.03 7.43 5.46
N ALA A 273 -4.46 6.38 4.84
CA ALA A 273 -4.66 6.10 3.42
C ALA A 273 -6.13 5.81 3.12
N HIS A 274 -6.80 4.98 3.92
CA HIS A 274 -8.24 4.72 3.73
C HIS A 274 -9.11 5.95 3.97
N ILE A 275 -8.81 6.77 4.98
CA ILE A 275 -9.57 8.00 5.22
C ILE A 275 -9.47 8.93 4.00
N ASN A 276 -8.26 9.13 3.48
CA ASN A 276 -8.02 9.97 2.33
C ASN A 276 -8.62 9.36 1.05
N ALA A 277 -8.48 8.05 0.85
CA ALA A 277 -9.03 7.37 -0.32
C ALA A 277 -10.56 7.45 -0.36
N ARG A 278 -11.25 7.30 0.79
CA ARG A 278 -12.70 7.53 0.86
C ARG A 278 -13.08 8.96 0.49
N LYS A 279 -12.31 9.94 0.97
CA LYS A 279 -12.57 11.34 0.63
C LYS A 279 -12.45 11.57 -0.88
N VAL A 280 -11.35 11.10 -1.49
CA VAL A 280 -11.12 11.22 -2.94
C VAL A 280 -12.18 10.45 -3.73
N PHE A 281 -12.54 9.23 -3.30
CA PHE A 281 -13.57 8.43 -3.94
C PHE A 281 -14.93 9.14 -3.95
N LEU A 282 -15.34 9.69 -2.80
CA LEU A 282 -16.59 10.45 -2.67
C LEU A 282 -16.59 11.76 -3.48
N GLU A 283 -15.45 12.43 -3.59
CA GLU A 283 -15.34 13.73 -4.28
C GLU A 283 -15.20 13.60 -5.80
N GLU A 284 -14.48 12.57 -6.28
CA GLU A 284 -14.10 12.46 -7.70
C GLU A 284 -14.87 11.36 -8.46
N PHE A 285 -15.37 10.33 -7.78
CA PHE A 285 -15.89 9.11 -8.44
C PHE A 285 -17.34 8.79 -8.09
N ALA A 286 -17.76 9.02 -6.84
CA ALA A 286 -19.04 8.56 -6.36
C ALA A 286 -20.23 9.38 -6.90
N SER A 287 -21.35 8.69 -7.10
CA SER A 287 -22.63 9.29 -7.47
C SER A 287 -23.34 9.97 -6.28
N TYR A 288 -24.28 10.87 -6.59
CA TYR A 288 -25.14 11.51 -5.58
C TYR A 288 -26.62 11.38 -5.96
N PRO A 289 -27.41 10.54 -5.26
CA PRO A 289 -27.06 9.72 -4.10
C PRO A 289 -26.10 8.56 -4.44
N LEU A 290 -25.42 8.01 -3.43
CA LEU A 290 -24.51 6.88 -3.60
C LEU A 290 -25.25 5.66 -4.17
N SER A 291 -24.59 4.95 -5.08
CA SER A 291 -25.06 3.65 -5.55
C SER A 291 -24.85 2.56 -4.48
N PRO A 292 -25.60 1.44 -4.53
CA PRO A 292 -25.39 0.33 -3.59
C PRO A 292 -23.97 -0.23 -3.62
N ALA A 293 -23.31 -0.20 -4.80
CA ALA A 293 -21.94 -0.67 -4.95
C ALA A 293 -20.94 0.28 -4.27
N GLU A 294 -21.09 1.59 -4.46
CA GLU A 294 -20.28 2.62 -3.82
C GLU A 294 -20.42 2.58 -2.29
N GLU A 295 -21.65 2.43 -1.78
CA GLU A 295 -21.92 2.31 -0.35
C GLU A 295 -21.22 1.06 0.24
N THR A 296 -21.28 -0.06 -0.48
CA THR A 296 -20.60 -1.31 -0.08
C THR A 296 -19.09 -1.11 0.07
N VAL A 297 -18.43 -0.51 -0.93
CA VAL A 297 -16.98 -0.26 -0.89
C VAL A 297 -16.59 0.69 0.24
N ILE A 298 -17.40 1.71 0.52
CA ILE A 298 -17.18 2.64 1.64
C ILE A 298 -17.28 1.91 2.98
N GLU A 299 -18.28 1.06 3.17
CA GLU A 299 -18.45 0.28 4.40
C GLU A 299 -17.34 -0.75 4.59
N GLU A 300 -16.90 -1.41 3.52
CA GLU A 300 -15.72 -2.29 3.54
C GLU A 300 -14.47 -1.53 3.98
N SER A 301 -14.21 -0.34 3.42
CA SER A 301 -13.09 0.50 3.86
C SER A 301 -13.20 0.92 5.33
N LYS A 302 -14.41 1.24 5.82
CA LYS A 302 -14.62 1.54 7.24
C LYS A 302 -14.36 0.31 8.11
N ALA A 303 -14.71 -0.88 7.65
CA ALA A 303 -14.40 -2.13 8.34
C ALA A 303 -12.89 -2.37 8.44
N GLN A 304 -12.13 -2.15 7.36
CA GLN A 304 -10.67 -2.26 7.37
C GLN A 304 -10.02 -1.27 8.35
N VAL A 305 -10.49 -0.01 8.39
CA VAL A 305 -10.01 0.98 9.38
C VAL A 305 -10.28 0.54 10.81
N ARG A 306 -11.47 -0.02 11.10
CA ARG A 306 -11.80 -0.55 12.43
C ARG A 306 -10.86 -1.68 12.86
N LEU A 307 -10.43 -2.54 11.93
CA LEU A 307 -9.45 -3.59 12.23
C LEU A 307 -8.07 -2.99 12.59
N ALA A 308 -7.62 -1.98 11.85
CA ALA A 308 -6.36 -1.29 12.14
C ALA A 308 -6.39 -0.53 13.47
N ASP A 309 -7.52 0.12 13.79
CA ASP A 309 -7.74 0.80 15.09
C ASP A 309 -7.75 -0.21 16.24
N ALA A 310 -8.43 -1.36 16.09
CA ALA A 310 -8.44 -2.41 17.10
C ALA A 310 -7.04 -3.00 17.37
N ASP A 311 -6.15 -3.02 16.37
CA ASP A 311 -4.75 -3.41 16.56
C ASP A 311 -3.92 -2.33 17.27
N LEU A 312 -4.24 -1.05 17.07
CA LEU A 312 -3.60 0.05 17.81
C LEU A 312 -4.02 0.07 19.29
N GLU A 313 -5.28 -0.22 19.58
CA GLU A 313 -5.81 -0.27 20.95
C GLU A 313 -5.16 -1.34 21.82
N LYS A 314 -4.57 -2.38 21.20
CA LYS A 314 -3.80 -3.43 21.91
C LYS A 314 -2.41 -2.96 22.35
N ILE A 315 -1.93 -1.83 21.82
CA ILE A 315 -0.61 -1.28 22.11
C ILE A 315 -0.75 -0.23 23.21
N ASP A 316 0.24 -0.14 24.09
CA ASP A 316 0.22 0.86 25.15
C ASP A 316 0.09 2.29 24.59
N THR A 317 -0.86 3.04 25.15
CA THR A 317 -1.21 4.39 24.69
C THR A 317 -0.01 5.35 24.75
N TYR A 318 0.90 5.19 25.73
CA TYR A 318 2.11 6.00 25.83
C TYR A 318 3.03 5.76 24.63
N ASP A 319 3.28 4.49 24.28
CA ASP A 319 4.11 4.13 23.12
C ASP A 319 3.51 4.66 21.83
N VAL A 320 2.20 4.49 21.64
CA VAL A 320 1.48 4.99 20.46
C VAL A 320 1.66 6.51 20.32
N ASN A 321 1.47 7.27 21.41
CA ASN A 321 1.59 8.72 21.39
C ASN A 321 3.02 9.19 21.14
N LEU A 322 4.00 8.50 21.72
CA LEU A 322 5.41 8.80 21.51
C LEU A 322 5.83 8.56 20.06
N ILE A 323 5.41 7.43 19.48
CA ILE A 323 5.68 7.13 18.06
C ILE A 323 4.98 8.14 17.15
N LYS A 324 3.75 8.57 17.47
CA LYS A 324 3.07 9.66 16.77
C LYS A 324 3.87 10.96 16.85
N GLY A 325 4.39 11.32 18.03
CA GLY A 325 5.23 12.51 18.21
C GLY A 325 6.49 12.48 17.35
N HIS A 326 7.18 11.34 17.30
CA HIS A 326 8.33 11.13 16.41
C HIS A 326 7.94 11.24 14.93
N LEU A 327 6.80 10.67 14.54
CA LEU A 327 6.31 10.74 13.16
C LEU A 327 5.99 12.19 12.74
N ILE A 328 5.26 12.93 13.57
CA ILE A 328 4.95 14.35 13.35
C ILE A 328 6.23 15.16 13.20
N SER A 329 7.19 14.98 14.12
CA SER A 329 8.46 15.70 14.10
C SER A 329 9.24 15.42 12.80
N ARG A 330 9.23 14.16 12.35
CA ARG A 330 9.84 13.78 11.07
C ARG A 330 9.14 14.43 9.86
N ILE A 331 7.81 14.46 9.83
CA ILE A 331 7.04 15.12 8.78
C ILE A 331 7.39 16.61 8.73
N LEU A 332 7.40 17.28 9.89
CA LEU A 332 7.76 18.69 10.00
C LEU A 332 9.18 18.97 9.50
N LEU A 333 10.16 18.13 9.86
CA LEU A 333 11.52 18.28 9.36
C LEU A 333 11.62 18.06 7.84
N ASN A 334 10.89 17.10 7.28
CA ASN A 334 10.84 16.89 5.83
C ASN A 334 10.20 18.09 5.11
N LYS A 335 9.14 18.67 5.66
CA LYS A 335 8.54 19.90 5.13
C LYS A 335 9.51 21.09 5.23
N ALA A 336 10.21 21.24 6.34
CA ALA A 336 11.22 22.28 6.52
C ALA A 336 12.35 22.15 5.48
N VAL A 337 12.83 20.93 5.22
CA VAL A 337 13.82 20.65 4.16
C VAL A 337 13.30 21.12 2.80
N LYS A 338 12.10 20.68 2.39
CA LYS A 338 11.50 21.11 1.11
C LYS A 338 11.32 22.62 1.01
N TYR A 339 10.95 23.26 2.13
CA TYR A 339 10.78 24.71 2.18
C TYR A 339 12.11 25.44 1.97
N VAL A 340 13.18 25.01 2.65
CA VAL A 340 14.54 25.56 2.45
C VAL A 340 15.02 25.33 1.03
N GLU A 341 14.81 24.14 0.45
CA GLU A 341 15.12 23.85 -0.95
C GLU A 341 14.37 24.78 -1.91
N THR A 342 13.08 25.05 -1.63
CA THR A 342 12.25 25.96 -2.44
C THR A 342 12.75 27.40 -2.35
N LEU A 343 13.08 27.90 -1.15
CA LEU A 343 13.63 29.24 -0.97
C LEU A 343 14.98 29.41 -1.68
N SER A 344 15.85 28.39 -1.60
CA SER A 344 17.13 28.35 -2.29
C SER A 344 16.94 28.38 -3.81
N TRP A 345 16.05 27.54 -4.33
CA TRP A 345 15.73 27.47 -5.76
C TRP A 345 15.16 28.79 -6.30
N GLN A 346 14.38 29.51 -5.49
CA GLN A 346 13.85 30.84 -5.85
C GLN A 346 14.87 31.98 -5.68
N GLY A 347 16.07 31.71 -5.14
CA GLY A 347 17.08 32.72 -4.86
C GLY A 347 16.72 33.66 -3.69
N LEU A 348 15.78 33.27 -2.83
CA LEU A 348 15.35 34.06 -1.67
C LEU A 348 16.31 33.94 -0.49
N ILE A 349 17.13 32.89 -0.46
CA ILE A 349 18.24 32.71 0.49
C ILE A 349 19.52 32.36 -0.28
N PRO A 350 20.70 32.80 0.19
CA PRO A 350 21.96 32.38 -0.41
C PRO A 350 22.13 30.86 -0.33
N GLU A 351 22.67 30.25 -1.39
CA GLU A 351 22.91 28.79 -1.46
C GLU A 351 23.75 28.26 -0.29
N LYS A 352 24.71 29.08 0.18
CA LYS A 352 25.53 28.76 1.35
C LYS A 352 24.67 28.60 2.60
N ASP A 353 23.80 29.55 2.89
CA ASP A 353 22.95 29.55 4.07
C ASP A 353 21.93 28.40 3.99
N ALA A 354 21.37 28.15 2.79
CA ALA A 354 20.51 27.00 2.54
C ALA A 354 21.23 25.68 2.84
N SER A 355 22.47 25.52 2.38
CA SER A 355 23.28 24.32 2.62
C SER A 355 23.53 24.10 4.11
N GLU A 356 23.88 25.16 4.86
CA GLU A 356 24.08 25.09 6.32
C GLU A 356 22.79 24.67 7.05
N MET A 357 21.64 25.25 6.66
CA MET A 357 20.34 24.86 7.22
C MET A 357 19.97 23.41 6.91
N LEU A 358 20.23 22.93 5.68
CA LEU A 358 19.96 21.55 5.28
C LEU A 358 20.81 20.55 6.06
N VAL A 359 22.08 20.86 6.33
CA VAL A 359 22.94 20.04 7.20
C VAL A 359 22.38 19.96 8.61
N LEU A 360 21.93 21.09 9.18
CA LEU A 360 21.33 21.11 10.51
C LEU A 360 20.03 20.29 10.57
N LEU A 361 19.16 20.44 9.56
CA LEU A 361 17.91 19.67 9.46
C LEU A 361 18.18 18.17 9.28
N ALA A 362 19.22 17.79 8.53
CA ALA A 362 19.64 16.41 8.39
C ALA A 362 20.11 15.82 9.74
N ASP A 363 20.88 16.56 10.52
CA ASP A 363 21.29 16.16 11.88
C ASP A 363 20.06 15.96 12.79
N TYR A 364 19.08 16.87 12.77
CA TYR A 364 17.84 16.67 13.52
C TYR A 364 17.06 15.43 13.09
N ARG A 365 16.98 15.15 11.78
CA ARG A 365 16.33 13.93 11.27
C ARG A 365 17.05 12.68 11.76
N GLU A 366 18.38 12.67 11.70
CA GLU A 366 19.19 11.55 12.19
C GLU A 366 18.98 11.34 13.69
N ARG A 367 18.97 12.42 14.48
CA ARG A 367 18.70 12.36 15.94
C ARG A 367 17.33 11.81 16.26
N ILE A 368 16.28 12.15 15.50
CA ILE A 368 14.94 11.57 15.69
C ILE A 368 14.92 10.08 15.36
N VAL A 369 15.63 9.64 14.32
CA VAL A 369 15.76 8.22 13.98
C VAL A 369 16.59 7.47 15.04
N LEU A 370 17.61 8.11 15.58
CA LEU A 370 18.47 7.62 16.65
C LEU A 370 17.88 7.83 18.05
N CYS A 371 16.71 8.45 18.16
CA CYS A 371 15.97 8.67 19.40
C CYS A 371 15.47 7.31 19.88
N ARG A 372 16.39 6.55 20.50
CA ARG A 372 16.21 5.17 20.93
C ARG A 372 15.55 5.07 22.30
N THR A 373 15.58 6.14 23.07
CA THR A 373 15.04 6.18 24.43
C THR A 373 13.60 6.64 24.37
N LEU A 374 12.67 5.77 24.79
CA LEU A 374 11.27 6.16 24.97
C LEU A 374 11.07 7.13 26.15
N HIS A 375 12.13 7.37 26.94
CA HIS A 375 12.17 8.35 28.00
C HIS A 375 13.20 9.42 27.67
N HIS A 376 12.71 10.58 27.28
CA HIS A 376 13.48 11.80 27.28
C HIS A 376 13.23 12.51 28.62
N GLU A 377 14.27 12.75 29.41
CA GLU A 377 14.18 13.75 30.46
C GLU A 377 13.90 15.10 29.77
N GLY A 378 12.79 15.75 30.12
CA GLY A 378 12.33 16.96 29.44
C GLY A 378 11.34 16.72 28.30
N ILE A 379 10.52 15.65 28.37
CA ILE A 379 9.21 15.66 27.67
C ILE A 379 8.53 16.97 28.08
N LEU A 380 8.41 17.89 27.13
CA LEU A 380 7.65 19.12 27.30
C LEU A 380 6.30 18.70 27.86
N ASP A 381 5.89 19.29 28.98
CA ASP A 381 4.56 19.00 29.49
C ASP A 381 3.51 19.38 28.43
N LEU A 382 2.28 18.88 28.58
CA LEU A 382 1.24 19.11 27.57
C LEU A 382 0.98 20.61 27.34
N ALA A 383 1.22 21.44 28.35
CA ALA A 383 1.06 22.89 28.27
C ALA A 383 2.18 23.55 27.44
N GLU A 384 3.43 23.12 27.62
CA GLU A 384 4.58 23.56 26.83
C GLU A 384 4.48 23.11 25.38
N GLN A 385 4.05 21.86 25.13
CA GLN A 385 3.78 21.38 23.77
C GLN A 385 2.70 22.23 23.08
N THR A 386 1.58 22.48 23.78
CA THR A 386 0.48 23.33 23.29
C THR A 386 0.98 24.75 23.01
N LYS A 387 1.81 25.32 23.89
CA LYS A 387 2.39 26.65 23.72
C LYS A 387 3.32 26.72 22.50
N CYS A 388 4.11 25.69 22.26
CA CYS A 388 4.98 25.60 21.08
C CYS A 388 4.15 25.48 19.80
N LEU A 389 3.12 24.62 19.76
CA LEU A 389 2.26 24.46 18.59
C LEU A 389 1.48 25.75 18.25
N ARG A 390 1.02 26.50 19.26
CA ARG A 390 0.36 27.81 19.05
C ARG A 390 1.28 28.89 18.48
N ARG A 391 2.60 28.71 18.53
CA ARG A 391 3.57 29.64 17.93
C ARG A 391 3.83 29.35 16.45
N LEU A 392 3.32 28.23 15.93
CA LEU A 392 3.45 27.92 14.52
C LEU A 392 2.63 28.92 13.68
N PRO A 393 3.11 29.29 12.48
CA PRO A 393 2.30 30.05 11.52
C PRO A 393 0.96 29.36 11.25
N GLN A 394 -0.13 30.15 11.19
CA GLN A 394 -1.50 29.67 11.00
C GLN A 394 -1.64 28.75 9.77
N GLN A 395 -0.95 29.07 8.69
CA GLN A 395 -0.93 28.28 7.45
C GLN A 395 -0.46 26.83 7.69
N ILE A 396 0.57 26.63 8.52
CA ILE A 396 1.08 25.30 8.86
C ILE A 396 0.07 24.54 9.72
N ILE A 397 -0.60 25.24 10.64
CA ILE A 397 -1.63 24.65 11.51
C ILE A 397 -2.81 24.14 10.67
N GLU A 398 -3.24 24.91 9.67
CA GLU A 398 -4.33 24.55 8.77
C GLU A 398 -3.93 23.42 7.82
N GLU A 399 -2.76 23.53 7.17
CA GLU A 399 -2.27 22.54 6.20
C GLU A 399 -2.05 21.16 6.84
N LEU A 400 -1.59 21.12 8.09
CA LEU A 400 -1.37 19.87 8.84
C LEU A 400 -2.59 19.47 9.68
N ASN A 401 -3.70 20.20 9.59
CA ASN A 401 -4.91 19.98 10.38
C ASN A 401 -4.63 19.87 11.90
N LEU A 402 -3.68 20.67 12.40
CA LEU A 402 -3.23 20.64 13.78
C LEU A 402 -4.19 21.38 14.72
N ALA A 403 -5.11 22.19 14.20
CA ALA A 403 -6.01 23.02 15.02
C ALA A 403 -6.79 22.17 16.04
N SER A 404 -7.41 21.08 15.59
CA SER A 404 -8.16 20.15 16.45
C SER A 404 -7.26 19.47 17.50
N ILE A 405 -6.02 19.14 17.12
CA ILE A 405 -5.03 18.53 18.02
C ILE A 405 -4.62 19.53 19.10
N VAL A 406 -4.31 20.78 18.71
CA VAL A 406 -3.94 21.86 19.64
C VAL A 406 -5.07 22.17 20.63
N GLU A 407 -6.32 22.19 20.18
CA GLU A 407 -7.47 22.37 21.07
C GLU A 407 -7.68 21.19 22.01
N ASN A 408 -7.51 19.95 21.54
CA ASN A 408 -7.62 18.77 22.37
C ASN A 408 -6.51 18.72 23.43
N MET A 409 -5.26 19.00 23.04
CA MET A 409 -4.13 19.10 23.96
C MET A 409 -4.35 20.21 25.00
N ALA A 410 -4.86 21.37 24.56
CA ALA A 410 -5.17 22.47 25.47
C ALA A 410 -6.26 22.11 26.49
N ARG A 411 -7.31 21.38 26.06
CA ARG A 411 -8.37 20.88 26.95
C ARG A 411 -7.84 19.87 27.95
N SER A 412 -7.05 18.90 27.49
CA SER A 412 -6.43 17.88 28.35
C SER A 412 -5.41 18.46 29.33
N ALA A 413 -4.76 19.60 29.00
CA ALA A 413 -3.83 20.27 29.89
C ALA A 413 -4.52 21.12 30.99
N ALA A 414 -5.81 21.41 30.82
CA ALA A 414 -6.60 22.20 31.77
C ALA A 414 -7.31 21.34 32.84
N VAL A 415 -7.31 20.02 32.65
CA VAL A 415 -7.82 19.01 33.60
C VAL A 415 -6.65 18.54 34.45
#